data_AF-A0AAU2MJG3-F1
#
_entry.id   AF-A0AAU2MJG3-F1
#
_cell.length_a   1.000
_cell.length_b   1.000
_cell.length_c   1.000
_cell.angle_alpha   90.00
_cell.angle_beta   90.00
_cell.angle_gamma   90.00
#
_symmetry.space_group_name_H-M   'P 1'
#
loop_
_entity.id
_entity.type
_entity.pdbx_description
1 polymer ?
#
loop_
_entity_poly.entity_id
_entity_poly.type
_entity_poly.pdbx_seq_one_letter_code
_entity_poly.pdbx_strand_id
1 'polypeptide(L)'
;MIDIIGSLRKVVTSDRKEDRSAAPSKEDRRKQHNLFEAAATFVSASVEEDQARIDEASGWVSPEALSFGVSELACRAVIALARERGESPQTVARTLLGLPAR
;
A
#
# COMPACT_ATOMS: atom_id res chain seq x y z
N MET A 1 -32.96 32.47 3.48
CA MET A 1 -32.93 33.50 2.43
C MET A 1 -31.45 33.71 2.09
N ILE A 2 -30.89 33.00 1.10
CA ILE A 2 -30.89 33.28 -0.36
C ILE A 2 -30.12 34.61 -0.59
N ASP A 3 -28.90 34.65 -1.16
CA ASP A 3 -28.51 34.46 -2.59
C ASP A 3 -26.98 34.18 -2.73
N ILE A 4 -26.45 33.25 -3.56
CA ILE A 4 -26.25 33.19 -5.04
C ILE A 4 -25.01 33.97 -5.57
N ILE A 5 -24.01 33.19 -6.03
CA ILE A 5 -23.05 33.36 -7.17
C ILE A 5 -22.16 34.63 -7.27
N GLY A 6 -20.85 34.40 -7.42
CA GLY A 6 -19.90 35.39 -7.95
C GLY A 6 -18.55 34.79 -8.35
N SER A 7 -18.43 34.40 -9.62
CA SER A 7 -17.20 33.95 -10.29
C SER A 7 -16.13 35.06 -10.35
N LEU A 8 -14.87 34.74 -10.03
CA LEU A 8 -13.73 35.50 -10.58
C LEU A 8 -12.48 34.63 -10.73
N ARG A 9 -12.20 34.31 -12.00
CA ARG A 9 -10.92 33.80 -12.50
C ARG A 9 -9.81 34.78 -12.13
N LYS A 10 -8.70 34.28 -11.58
CA LYS A 10 -7.40 34.95 -11.67
C LYS A 10 -6.35 33.99 -12.19
N VAL A 11 -5.96 34.27 -13.43
CA VAL A 11 -4.70 33.87 -14.05
C VAL A 11 -3.57 34.48 -13.23
N VAL A 12 -2.69 33.65 -12.70
CA VAL A 12 -1.34 34.05 -12.30
C VAL A 12 -0.39 33.32 -13.25
N THR A 13 0.14 34.10 -14.18
CA THR A 13 1.39 33.82 -14.87
C THR A 13 2.50 33.99 -13.85
N SER A 14 3.18 32.90 -13.50
CA SER A 14 4.53 32.97 -12.95
C SER A 14 5.42 32.17 -13.89
N ASP A 15 6.22 32.93 -14.61
CA ASP A 15 7.40 32.51 -15.36
C ASP A 15 8.27 31.64 -14.46
N ARG A 16 8.14 30.31 -14.62
CA ARG A 16 9.06 29.34 -14.03
C ARG A 16 9.99 28.88 -15.15
N LYS A 17 11.04 29.69 -15.28
CA LYS A 17 12.38 29.30 -15.74
C LYS A 17 12.58 27.79 -15.60
N GLU A 18 12.85 27.15 -16.74
CA GLU A 18 13.21 25.75 -16.90
C GLU A 18 14.02 25.23 -15.71
N ASP A 19 13.41 24.35 -14.91
CA ASP A 19 14.18 23.30 -14.28
C ASP A 19 13.94 22.05 -15.12
N ARG A 20 14.93 21.77 -15.96
CA ARG A 20 15.01 20.63 -16.84
C ARG A 20 14.73 19.40 -15.98
N SER A 21 13.58 18.74 -16.17
CA SER A 21 13.25 17.47 -15.51
C SER A 21 14.42 16.50 -15.67
N ALA A 22 15.26 16.42 -14.63
CA ALA A 22 16.25 15.37 -14.53
C ALA A 22 15.44 14.08 -14.39
N ALA A 23 15.57 13.18 -15.36
CA ALA A 23 15.03 11.84 -15.22
C ALA A 23 15.56 11.26 -13.90
N PRO A 24 14.70 10.67 -13.05
CA PRO A 24 15.11 10.21 -11.74
C PRO A 24 16.34 9.31 -11.88
N SER A 25 17.36 9.61 -11.08
CA SER A 25 18.62 8.89 -11.12
C SER A 25 18.35 7.41 -10.84
N LYS A 26 19.25 6.51 -11.29
CA LYS A 26 19.13 5.08 -10.94
C LYS A 26 19.15 4.84 -9.43
N GLU A 27 19.64 5.81 -8.66
CA GLU A 27 19.67 5.80 -7.20
C GLU A 27 18.35 6.28 -6.57
N ASP A 28 17.67 7.27 -7.17
CA ASP A 28 16.30 7.66 -6.78
C ASP A 28 15.29 6.54 -7.06
N ARG A 29 15.49 5.81 -8.16
CA ARG A 29 14.72 4.60 -8.48
C ARG A 29 15.03 3.40 -7.57
N ARG A 30 16.15 3.40 -6.85
CA ARG A 30 16.48 2.40 -5.82
C ARG A 30 15.86 2.72 -4.46
N LYS A 31 15.31 3.92 -4.26
CA LYS A 31 14.70 4.36 -2.99
C LYS A 31 13.17 4.41 -3.01
N GLN A 32 12.53 4.19 -4.15
CA GLN A 32 11.10 3.91 -4.17
C GLN A 32 10.90 2.40 -3.98
N HIS A 33 10.73 1.99 -2.74
CA HIS A 33 10.33 0.61 -2.45
C HIS A 33 9.02 0.31 -3.18
N ASN A 34 8.99 -0.85 -3.83
CA ASN A 34 7.80 -1.36 -4.48
C ASN A 34 6.71 -1.59 -3.41
N LEU A 35 5.45 -1.32 -3.74
CA LEU A 35 4.34 -1.61 -2.86
C LEU A 35 4.34 -3.05 -2.28
N PHE A 36 4.62 -4.06 -3.11
CA PHE A 36 4.68 -5.45 -2.65
C PHE A 36 5.85 -5.69 -1.68
N GLU A 37 6.94 -4.94 -1.82
CA GLU A 37 8.08 -4.98 -0.90
C GLU A 37 7.72 -4.33 0.45
N ALA A 38 7.02 -3.19 0.41
CA ALA A 38 6.48 -2.54 1.60
C ALA A 38 5.50 -3.45 2.34
N ALA A 39 4.57 -4.10 1.63
CA ALA A 39 3.62 -5.03 2.23
C ALA A 39 4.29 -6.26 2.84
N ALA A 40 5.26 -6.87 2.14
CA ALA A 40 6.00 -8.02 2.65
C ALA A 40 6.80 -7.66 3.92
N THR A 41 7.48 -6.52 3.91
CA THR A 41 8.24 -6.02 5.07
C THR A 41 7.33 -5.67 6.23
N PHE A 42 6.24 -4.96 5.97
CA PHE A 42 5.26 -4.58 6.99
C PHE A 42 4.63 -5.79 7.67
N VAL A 43 4.17 -6.79 6.89
CA VAL A 43 3.51 -7.98 7.46
C VAL A 43 4.49 -8.86 8.22
N SER A 44 5.70 -9.07 7.70
CA SER A 44 6.73 -9.85 8.44
C SER A 44 7.15 -9.15 9.73
N ALA A 45 7.41 -7.84 9.70
CA ALA A 45 7.69 -7.05 10.90
C ALA A 45 6.53 -7.06 11.90
N SER A 46 5.29 -7.05 11.43
CA SER A 46 4.09 -7.16 12.29
C SER A 46 4.03 -8.50 13.02
N VAL A 47 4.41 -9.60 12.37
CA VAL A 47 4.48 -10.93 12.98
C VAL A 47 5.67 -11.03 13.96
N GLU A 48 6.77 -10.35 13.67
CA GLU A 48 7.98 -10.29 14.50
C GLU A 48 7.87 -9.29 15.66
N GLU A 49 6.78 -8.51 15.74
CA GLU A 49 6.58 -7.41 16.70
C GLU A 49 7.69 -6.32 16.62
N ASP A 50 8.32 -6.15 15.43
CA ASP A 50 9.36 -5.15 15.18
C ASP A 50 8.74 -3.79 14.79
N GLN A 51 8.38 -3.00 15.82
CA GLN A 51 7.72 -1.70 15.61
C GLN A 51 8.55 -0.73 14.77
N ALA A 52 9.88 -0.74 14.90
CA ALA A 52 10.74 0.16 14.14
C ALA A 52 10.66 -0.16 12.63
N ARG A 53 10.66 -1.43 12.27
CA ARG A 53 10.53 -1.87 10.88
C ARG A 53 9.11 -1.71 10.34
N ILE A 54 8.09 -1.82 11.19
CA ILE A 54 6.70 -1.48 10.84
C ILE A 54 6.61 -0.01 10.43
N ASP A 55 7.15 0.89 11.26
CA ASP A 55 7.12 2.34 11.01
C ASP A 55 7.88 2.69 9.73
N GLU A 56 9.06 2.09 9.52
CA GLU A 56 9.85 2.25 8.30
C GLU A 56 9.07 1.84 7.05
N ALA A 57 8.55 0.61 7.02
CA ALA A 57 7.82 0.08 5.86
C ALA A 57 6.53 0.87 5.57
N SER A 58 5.88 1.39 6.61
CA SER A 58 4.68 2.22 6.46
C SER A 58 4.95 3.56 5.75
N GLY A 59 6.18 4.06 5.84
CA GLY A 59 6.61 5.30 5.18
C GLY A 59 7.02 5.14 3.72
N TRP A 60 7.11 3.91 3.21
CA TRP A 60 7.59 3.65 1.84
C TRP A 60 6.56 3.96 0.75
N VAL A 61 5.28 3.84 1.06
CA VAL A 61 4.16 4.01 0.11
C VAL A 61 2.97 4.69 0.79
N SER A 62 1.95 5.09 0.03
CA SER A 62 0.73 5.65 0.63
C SER A 62 0.00 4.59 1.48
N PRO A 63 -0.78 4.99 2.50
CA PRO A 63 -1.57 4.05 3.30
C PRO A 63 -2.52 3.19 2.46
N GLU A 64 -3.14 3.76 1.43
CA GLU A 64 -4.04 3.05 0.51
C GLU A 64 -3.29 2.01 -0.30
N ALA A 65 -2.10 2.36 -0.79
CA ALA A 65 -1.22 1.43 -1.47
C ALA A 65 -0.87 0.29 -0.50
N LEU A 66 -0.35 0.58 0.69
CA LEU A 66 0.03 -0.44 1.67
C LEU A 66 -1.12 -1.41 1.99
N SER A 67 -2.32 -0.88 2.23
CA SER A 67 -3.53 -1.67 2.47
C SER A 67 -3.86 -2.62 1.31
N PHE A 68 -3.73 -2.14 0.07
CA PHE A 68 -3.87 -2.99 -1.11
C PHE A 68 -2.81 -4.10 -1.14
N GLY A 69 -1.55 -3.77 -0.90
CA GLY A 69 -0.46 -4.75 -0.87
C GLY A 69 -0.64 -5.83 0.21
N VAL A 70 -1.07 -5.44 1.42
CA VAL A 70 -1.37 -6.37 2.52
C VAL A 70 -2.55 -7.30 2.16
N SER A 71 -3.61 -6.74 1.56
CA SER A 71 -4.77 -7.53 1.13
C SER A 71 -4.40 -8.55 0.05
N GLU A 72 -3.58 -8.17 -0.93
CA GLU A 72 -3.08 -9.08 -1.96
C GLU A 72 -2.17 -10.17 -1.40
N LEU A 73 -1.30 -9.82 -0.44
CA LEU A 73 -0.47 -10.81 0.25
C LEU A 73 -1.33 -11.83 1.01
N ALA A 74 -2.38 -11.38 1.72
CA ALA A 74 -3.32 -12.26 2.40
C ALA A 74 -4.04 -13.21 1.42
N CYS A 75 -4.54 -12.70 0.29
CA CYS A 75 -5.16 -13.51 -0.75
C CYS A 75 -4.22 -14.60 -1.28
N ARG A 76 -2.97 -14.23 -1.60
CA ARG A 76 -1.95 -15.18 -2.10
C ARG A 76 -1.60 -16.23 -1.06
N ALA A 77 -1.43 -15.84 0.21
CA ALA A 77 -1.15 -16.76 1.30
C ALA A 77 -2.28 -17.78 1.49
N VAL A 78 -3.54 -17.33 1.48
CA VAL A 78 -4.70 -18.23 1.58
C VAL A 78 -4.77 -19.20 0.40
N ILE A 79 -4.55 -18.74 -0.84
CA ILE A 79 -4.56 -19.61 -2.03
C ILE A 79 -3.45 -20.66 -1.94
N ALA A 80 -2.24 -20.25 -1.55
CA ALA A 80 -1.11 -21.17 -1.39
C ALA A 80 -1.41 -22.23 -0.31
N LEU A 81 -1.82 -21.81 0.89
CA LEU A 81 -2.15 -22.70 1.99
C LEU A 81 -3.33 -23.64 1.68
N ALA A 82 -4.36 -23.15 0.99
CA ALA A 82 -5.49 -23.97 0.56
C ALA A 82 -5.05 -25.12 -0.35
N ARG A 83 -4.15 -24.83 -1.30
CA ARG A 83 -3.57 -25.85 -2.17
C ARG A 83 -2.71 -26.84 -1.41
N GLU A 84 -1.87 -26.37 -0.50
CA GLU A 84 -1.01 -27.21 0.34
C GLU A 84 -1.82 -28.16 1.24
N ARG A 85 -2.95 -27.68 1.77
CA ARG A 85 -3.81 -28.45 2.69
C ARG A 85 -4.88 -29.29 1.98
N GLY A 86 -5.10 -29.08 0.68
CA GLY A 86 -6.23 -29.69 -0.03
C GLY A 86 -7.59 -29.19 0.47
N GLU A 87 -7.64 -27.99 1.04
CA GLU A 87 -8.84 -27.40 1.62
C GLU A 87 -9.37 -26.25 0.76
N SER A 88 -10.62 -25.85 1.01
CA SER A 88 -11.15 -24.63 0.37
C SER A 88 -10.48 -23.37 0.94
N PRO A 89 -10.28 -22.31 0.13
CA PRO A 89 -9.79 -21.01 0.62
C PRO A 89 -10.61 -20.46 1.80
N GLN A 90 -11.92 -20.68 1.80
CA GLN A 90 -12.81 -20.26 2.88
C GLN A 90 -12.50 -21.00 4.20
N THR A 91 -12.28 -22.32 4.14
CA THR A 91 -11.91 -23.13 5.32
C THR A 91 -10.60 -22.64 5.91
N VAL A 92 -9.58 -22.42 5.06
CA VAL A 92 -8.27 -21.92 5.50
C VAL A 92 -8.38 -20.53 6.13
N ALA A 93 -9.04 -19.59 5.47
CA ALA A 93 -9.18 -18.23 5.99
C ALA A 93 -9.91 -18.19 7.34
N ARG A 94 -10.97 -18.99 7.50
CA ARG A 94 -11.68 -19.10 8.79
C ARG A 94 -10.80 -19.70 9.88
N THR A 95 -10.05 -20.75 9.54
CA THR A 95 -9.13 -21.41 10.49
C THR A 95 -8.02 -20.47 10.95
N LEU A 96 -7.40 -19.71 10.04
CA LEU A 96 -6.38 -18.72 10.39
C LEU A 96 -6.89 -17.64 11.34
N LEU A 97 -8.19 -17.33 11.28
CA LEU A 97 -8.85 -16.34 12.14
C LEU A 97 -9.51 -16.96 13.38
N GLY A 98 -9.31 -18.26 13.66
CA GLY A 98 -9.91 -18.95 14.80
C GLY A 98 -11.45 -19.04 14.74
N LEU A 99 -12.03 -18.92 13.55
CA LEU A 99 -13.47 -18.99 13.34
C LEU A 99 -13.92 -20.46 13.15
N PRO A 100 -15.14 -20.83 13.60
CA PRO A 100 -15.64 -22.20 13.45
C PRO A 100 -15.75 -22.60 11.98
N ALA A 101 -15.48 -23.86 11.64
CA ALA A 101 -15.72 -24.39 10.30
C ALA A 101 -17.22 -24.27 9.95
N ARG A 102 -17.53 -23.92 8.71
CA ARG A 102 -18.91 -23.91 8.19
C ARG A 102 -19.20 -25.21 7.49
#